data_AF-J9G3L2-F1
#
_entry.id   AF-J9G3L2-F1
#
_cell.length_a   1.000
_cell.length_b   1.000
_cell.length_c   1.000
_cell.angle_alpha   90.00
_cell.angle_beta   90.00
_cell.angle_gamma   90.00
#
_symmetry.space_group_name_H-M   'P 1'
#
loop_
_entity.id
_entity.type
_entity.pdbx_description
1 polymer ?
#
loop_
_entity_poly.entity_id
_entity_poly.type
_entity_poly.pdbx_seq_one_letter_code
_entity_poly.pdbx_strand_id
1 'polypeptide(L)'
;MNTVRFRYLYRGNDRFNNYIHKMRYLLFDNAGHYIKDMEPVEGELNRVRIGSLREGTYTLVGIGNLEDYGELRGYTEVGLEQFHLAVTKYIDDSGEAIANGDRIYWGECCFTVVKDSSNKFVGEMSNIHCVFRVRVEWELV
;
A
#
# COMPACT_ATOMS: atom_id res chain seq x y z
N MET A 1 -1.48 16.73 -16.35
CA MET A 1 -1.39 16.47 -14.89
C MET A 1 -0.31 15.43 -14.67
N ASN A 2 0.66 15.71 -13.80
CA ASN A 2 1.73 14.77 -13.46
C ASN A 2 1.26 13.89 -12.31
N THR A 3 1.32 12.57 -12.48
CA THR A 3 0.66 11.61 -11.59
C THR A 3 1.40 10.29 -11.47
N VAL A 4 1.26 9.66 -10.30
CA VAL A 4 1.44 8.22 -10.13
C VAL A 4 0.05 7.59 -9.97
N ARG A 5 -0.21 6.48 -10.65
CA ARG A 5 -1.43 5.68 -10.49
C ARG A 5 -1.07 4.28 -10.03
N PHE A 6 -1.72 3.78 -8.99
CA PHE A 6 -1.63 2.37 -8.62
C PHE A 6 -2.73 1.54 -9.29
N ARG A 7 -2.40 0.29 -9.60
CA ARG A 7 -3.35 -0.72 -10.08
C ARG A 7 -3.17 -2.01 -9.29
N TYR A 8 -4.23 -2.78 -9.15
CA TYR A 8 -4.16 -4.13 -8.57
C TYR A 8 -4.64 -5.13 -9.62
N LEU A 9 -3.70 -5.81 -10.26
CA LEU A 9 -4.04 -6.80 -11.28
C LEU A 9 -4.38 -8.13 -10.63
N TYR A 10 -5.65 -8.55 -10.75
CA TYR A 10 -6.10 -9.87 -10.31
C TYR A 10 -6.78 -10.58 -11.47
N ARG A 11 -6.24 -11.74 -11.85
CA ARG A 11 -6.68 -12.53 -13.02
C ARG A 11 -6.74 -11.67 -14.30
N GLY A 12 -5.68 -10.90 -14.56
CA GLY A 12 -5.53 -10.07 -15.75
C GLY A 12 -6.38 -8.80 -15.80
N ASN A 13 -7.15 -8.49 -14.76
CA ASN A 13 -8.01 -7.30 -14.71
C ASN A 13 -7.56 -6.35 -13.60
N ASP A 14 -7.61 -5.04 -13.83
CA ASP A 14 -7.45 -4.05 -12.77
C ASP A 14 -8.67 -4.11 -11.85
N ARG A 15 -8.42 -4.57 -10.63
CA ARG A 15 -9.40 -4.78 -9.57
C ARG A 15 -9.16 -3.86 -8.39
N PHE A 16 -8.37 -2.79 -8.54
CA PHE A 16 -8.06 -1.86 -7.44
C PHE A 16 -9.33 -1.43 -6.69
N ASN A 17 -10.29 -0.85 -7.41
CA ASN A 17 -11.53 -0.33 -6.80
C ASN A 17 -12.46 -1.42 -6.23
N ASN A 18 -12.22 -2.69 -6.56
CA ASN A 18 -13.00 -3.80 -6.00
C ASN A 18 -12.45 -4.28 -4.64
N TYR A 19 -11.18 -4.02 -4.35
CA TYR A 19 -10.48 -4.64 -3.22
C TYR A 19 -9.82 -3.65 -2.27
N ILE A 20 -9.51 -2.43 -2.73
CA ILE A 20 -8.77 -1.42 -1.99
C ILE A 20 -9.66 -0.19 -1.84
N HIS A 21 -9.99 0.15 -0.59
CA HIS A 21 -10.94 1.20 -0.22
C HIS A 21 -10.35 2.26 0.71
N LYS A 22 -9.17 2.01 1.28
CA LYS A 22 -8.34 3.00 1.98
C LYS A 22 -6.92 2.94 1.46
N MET A 23 -6.22 4.08 1.43
CA MET A 23 -4.84 4.18 0.99
C MET A 23 -4.05 5.14 1.87
N ARG A 24 -2.81 4.76 2.16
CA ARG A 24 -1.76 5.64 2.66
C ARG A 24 -0.60 5.62 1.67
N TYR A 25 -0.10 6.80 1.31
CA TYR A 25 1.04 6.92 0.42
C TYR A 25 2.22 7.58 1.12
N LEU A 26 3.37 6.90 1.12
CA LEU A 26 4.62 7.40 1.68
C LEU A 26 5.58 7.78 0.55
N LEU A 27 6.04 9.02 0.52
CA LEU A 27 7.01 9.49 -0.48
C LEU A 27 8.42 9.46 0.10
N PHE A 28 9.34 8.86 -0.65
CA PHE A 28 10.77 8.80 -0.35
C PHE A 28 11.59 9.47 -1.45
N ASP A 29 12.72 10.05 -1.08
CA ASP A 29 13.72 10.56 -2.03
C ASP A 29 14.54 9.42 -2.67
N ASN A 30 15.48 9.77 -3.55
CA ASN A 30 16.37 8.82 -4.22
C ASN A 30 17.29 8.04 -3.25
N ALA A 31 17.56 8.57 -2.06
CA ALA A 31 18.36 7.91 -1.05
C ALA A 31 17.51 7.04 -0.10
N GLY A 32 16.20 6.99 -0.31
CA GLY A 32 15.27 6.25 0.54
C GLY A 32 14.89 6.98 1.82
N HIS A 33 15.19 8.28 1.96
CA HIS A 33 14.71 9.06 3.09
C HIS A 33 13.26 9.47 2.89
N TYR A 34 12.47 9.33 3.94
CA TYR A 34 11.08 9.76 3.94
C TYR A 34 10.99 11.28 3.81
N ILE A 35 10.14 11.73 2.90
CA ILE A 35 9.83 13.15 2.67
C ILE A 35 8.54 13.52 3.37
N LYS A 36 7.43 12.83 3.03
CA LYS A 36 6.08 13.11 3.54
C LYS A 36 5.07 12.05 3.10
N ASP A 37 3.93 12.06 3.76
CA ASP A 37 2.71 11.42 3.28
C ASP A 37 2.13 12.20 2.10
N MET A 38 1.60 11.48 1.12
CA MET A 38 0.93 12.03 -0.05
C MET A 38 -0.55 11.69 -0.03
N GLU A 39 -1.39 12.68 -0.32
CA GLU A 39 -2.83 12.47 -0.39
C GLU A 39 -3.24 11.96 -1.77
N PRO A 40 -4.22 11.02 -1.85
CA PRO A 40 -4.85 10.68 -3.11
C PRO A 40 -5.58 11.88 -3.71
N VAL A 41 -5.81 11.81 -5.01
CA VAL A 41 -6.76 12.71 -5.68
C VAL A 41 -8.16 12.42 -5.16
N GLU A 42 -8.91 13.46 -4.83
CA GLU A 42 -10.30 13.35 -4.38
C GLU A 42 -11.14 12.53 -5.38
N GLY A 43 -11.83 11.50 -4.87
CA GLY A 43 -12.61 10.56 -5.69
C GLY A 43 -11.79 9.52 -6.47
N GLU A 44 -10.46 9.62 -6.48
CA GLU A 44 -9.54 8.70 -7.17
C GLU A 44 -8.47 8.15 -6.20
N LEU A 45 -8.88 7.24 -5.31
CA LEU A 45 -8.01 6.60 -4.30
C LEU A 45 -6.70 6.03 -4.86
N ASN A 46 -6.70 5.60 -6.12
CA ASN A 46 -5.56 4.98 -6.78
C ASN A 46 -4.60 5.97 -7.46
N ARG A 47 -4.80 7.29 -7.31
CA ARG A 47 -4.04 8.31 -8.03
C ARG A 47 -3.46 9.35 -7.09
N VAL A 48 -2.20 9.70 -7.29
CA VAL A 48 -1.49 10.74 -6.53
C VAL A 48 -0.94 11.80 -7.49
N ARG A 49 -1.12 13.08 -7.14
CA ARG A 49 -0.54 14.21 -7.89
C ARG A 49 0.91 14.43 -7.47
N ILE A 50 1.80 14.48 -8.46
CA ILE A 50 3.25 14.71 -8.25
C ILE A 50 3.74 16.00 -8.91
N GLY A 51 2.83 16.87 -9.37
CA GLY A 51 3.18 18.10 -10.09
C GLY A 51 3.93 19.15 -9.27
N SER A 52 3.92 19.05 -7.94
CA SER A 52 4.68 19.93 -7.03
C SER A 52 6.07 19.39 -6.66
N LEU A 53 6.41 18.18 -7.10
CA LEU A 53 7.74 17.62 -6.88
C LEU A 53 8.76 18.33 -7.77
N ARG A 54 9.98 18.49 -7.23
CA ARG A 54 11.11 18.97 -8.03
C ARG A 54 11.56 17.87 -8.97
N GLU A 55 12.38 18.24 -9.94
CA GLU A 55 13.09 17.27 -10.77
C GLU A 55 13.97 16.36 -9.89
N GLY A 56 13.92 15.05 -10.14
CA GLY A 56 14.61 14.05 -9.32
C GLY A 56 13.93 12.69 -9.33
N THR A 57 14.59 11.71 -8.72
CA THR A 57 14.06 10.35 -8.53
C THR A 57 13.44 10.19 -7.15
N TYR A 58 12.31 9.50 -7.11
CA TYR A 58 11.50 9.28 -5.93
C TYR A 58 10.94 7.86 -5.93
N THR A 59 10.60 7.38 -4.74
CA THR A 59 9.80 6.17 -4.56
C THR A 59 8.52 6.53 -3.82
N LEU A 60 7.37 6.18 -4.41
CA LEU A 60 6.08 6.26 -3.72
C LEU A 60 5.65 4.85 -3.32
N VAL A 61 5.46 4.64 -2.02
CA VAL A 61 4.94 3.39 -1.47
C VAL A 61 3.46 3.58 -1.17
N GLY A 62 2.62 2.66 -1.65
CA GLY A 62 1.19 2.61 -1.36
C GLY A 62 0.87 1.46 -0.40
N ILE A 63 0.16 1.77 0.69
CA ILE A 63 -0.37 0.79 1.65
C ILE A 63 -1.88 0.87 1.64
N GLY A 64 -2.53 -0.23 1.27
CA GLY A 64 -3.98 -0.33 1.13
C GLY A 64 -4.64 -1.06 2.29
N ASN A 65 -5.76 -0.53 2.76
CA ASN A 65 -6.62 -1.07 3.83
C ASN A 65 -5.89 -1.38 5.15
N LEU A 66 -4.80 -0.67 5.46
CA LEU A 66 -4.21 -0.73 6.79
C LEU A 66 -5.06 0.12 7.74
N GLU A 67 -5.81 -0.54 8.61
CA GLU A 67 -6.63 0.09 9.66
C GLU A 67 -6.00 -0.10 11.05
N ASP A 68 -6.61 -0.93 11.90
CA ASP A 68 -6.21 -1.12 13.30
C ASP A 68 -5.38 -2.41 13.52
N TYR A 69 -5.24 -3.26 12.49
CA TYR A 69 -4.59 -4.57 12.61
C TYR A 69 -3.05 -4.50 12.75
N GLY A 70 -2.45 -3.39 12.35
CA GLY A 70 -1.00 -3.21 12.39
C GLY A 70 -0.59 -1.76 12.25
N GLU A 71 0.71 -1.54 12.37
CA GLU A 71 1.31 -0.21 12.23
C GLU A 71 2.59 -0.25 11.41
N LEU A 72 2.85 0.84 10.68
CA LEU A 72 4.10 1.04 9.95
C LEU A 72 5.13 1.64 10.89
N ARG A 73 6.29 0.99 11.03
CA ARG A 73 7.38 1.40 11.91
C ARG A 73 8.64 1.68 11.10
N GLY A 74 9.42 2.68 11.49
CA GLY A 74 10.77 2.92 10.95
C GLY A 74 10.84 3.77 9.68
N TYR A 75 9.72 4.11 9.03
CA TYR A 75 9.76 4.82 7.75
C TYR A 75 10.34 6.23 7.88
N THR A 76 10.20 6.87 9.04
CA THR A 76 10.78 8.19 9.35
C THR A 76 12.23 8.13 9.82
N GLU A 77 12.64 7.06 10.52
CA GLU A 77 13.96 6.96 11.15
C GLU A 77 14.99 6.23 10.29
N VAL A 78 14.61 5.07 9.75
CA VAL A 78 15.51 4.18 9.00
C VAL A 78 15.22 4.17 7.49
N GLY A 79 14.09 4.76 7.07
CA GLY A 79 13.76 4.99 5.67
C GLY A 79 13.26 3.74 4.93
N LEU A 80 13.27 3.84 3.60
CA LEU A 80 12.68 2.87 2.67
C LEU A 80 13.22 1.44 2.85
N GLU A 81 14.51 1.29 3.16
CA GLU A 81 15.16 -0.03 3.18
C GLU A 81 14.80 -0.89 4.40
N GLN A 82 14.34 -0.28 5.49
CA GLN A 82 14.24 -0.96 6.79
C GLN A 82 12.90 -0.74 7.51
N PHE A 83 12.02 0.10 6.98
CA PHE A 83 10.68 0.20 7.55
C PHE A 83 9.91 -1.10 7.34
N HIS A 84 9.00 -1.39 8.26
CA HIS A 84 8.22 -2.62 8.23
C HIS A 84 6.80 -2.38 8.72
N LEU A 85 5.91 -3.26 8.30
CA LEU A 85 4.58 -3.39 8.87
C LEU A 85 4.64 -4.38 10.03
N ALA A 86 4.34 -3.90 11.24
CA ALA A 86 4.19 -4.74 12.41
C ALA A 86 2.70 -5.02 12.65
N VAL A 87 2.32 -6.31 12.76
CA VAL A 87 0.98 -6.69 13.22
C VAL A 87 0.90 -6.42 14.72
N THR A 88 -0.14 -5.71 15.15
CA THR A 88 -0.33 -5.28 16.54
C THR A 88 -1.55 -5.91 17.18
N LYS A 89 -2.55 -6.31 16.39
CA LYS A 89 -3.80 -6.92 16.87
C LYS A 89 -3.83 -8.41 16.56
N TYR A 90 -3.30 -9.23 17.47
CA TYR A 90 -3.29 -10.70 17.30
C TYR A 90 -4.55 -11.38 17.86
N ILE A 91 -5.15 -10.77 18.87
CA ILE A 91 -6.36 -11.27 19.53
C ILE A 91 -7.46 -10.25 19.30
N ASP A 92 -8.68 -10.73 19.08
CA ASP A 92 -9.83 -9.84 18.93
C ASP A 92 -10.18 -9.11 20.24
N ASP A 93 -11.11 -8.16 20.16
CA ASP A 93 -11.47 -7.32 21.31
C ASP A 93 -12.17 -8.12 22.43
N SER A 94 -12.62 -9.37 22.15
CA SER A 94 -13.18 -10.27 23.16
C SER A 94 -12.10 -11.00 23.96
N GLY A 95 -10.88 -11.10 23.42
CA GLY A 95 -9.79 -11.86 24.03
C GLY A 95 -9.84 -13.37 23.74
N GLU A 96 -10.84 -13.85 23.00
CA GLU A 96 -11.17 -15.27 22.90
C GLU A 96 -10.72 -15.90 21.56
N ALA A 97 -10.47 -15.10 20.53
CA ALA A 97 -10.09 -15.61 19.21
C ALA A 97 -8.95 -14.80 18.56
N ILE A 98 -8.30 -15.43 17.58
CA ILE A 98 -7.33 -14.74 16.72
C ILE A 98 -8.08 -13.68 15.92
N ALA A 99 -7.61 -12.43 15.99
CA ALA A 99 -8.20 -11.33 15.24
C ALA A 99 -8.10 -11.59 13.73
N ASN A 100 -9.22 -11.43 13.03
CA ASN A 100 -9.21 -11.34 11.57
C ASN A 100 -8.72 -9.94 11.18
N GLY A 101 -7.70 -9.89 10.31
CA GLY A 101 -7.27 -8.65 9.67
C GLY A 101 -7.99 -8.40 8.37
N ASP A 102 -8.16 -7.13 8.01
CA ASP A 102 -8.51 -6.76 6.65
C ASP A 102 -7.40 -7.18 5.68
N ARG A 103 -7.78 -7.40 4.41
CA ARG A 103 -6.79 -7.67 3.37
C ARG A 103 -5.90 -6.46 3.18
N ILE A 104 -4.63 -6.61 3.52
CA ILE A 104 -3.60 -5.58 3.34
C ILE A 104 -3.03 -5.69 1.93
N TYR A 105 -2.86 -4.53 1.30
CA TYR A 105 -2.22 -4.41 -0.01
C TYR A 105 -0.99 -3.53 0.11
N TRP A 106 0.05 -3.86 -0.63
CA TRP A 106 1.30 -3.12 -0.68
C TRP A 106 1.77 -2.99 -2.12
N GLY A 107 2.34 -1.84 -2.48
CA GLY A 107 3.00 -1.64 -3.75
C GLY A 107 3.97 -0.48 -3.70
N GLU A 108 4.94 -0.49 -4.59
CA GLU A 108 5.89 0.60 -4.75
C GLU A 108 5.98 1.05 -6.21
N CYS A 109 6.31 2.32 -6.41
CA CYS A 109 6.57 2.89 -7.72
C CYS A 109 7.79 3.80 -7.59
N CYS A 110 8.91 3.37 -8.16
CA CYS A 110 10.09 4.22 -8.37
C CYS A 110 9.90 5.00 -9.68
N PHE A 111 10.12 6.32 -9.65
CA PHE A 111 9.93 7.19 -10.80
C PHE A 111 10.86 8.40 -10.77
N THR A 112 11.15 8.94 -11.95
CA THR A 112 11.95 10.16 -12.12
C THR A 112 11.07 11.28 -12.67
N VAL A 113 10.93 12.35 -11.91
CA VAL A 113 10.27 13.58 -12.36
C VAL A 113 11.24 14.33 -13.26
N VAL A 114 10.85 14.56 -14.51
CA VAL A 114 11.59 15.39 -15.47
C VAL A 114 10.88 16.72 -15.65
N LYS A 115 11.63 17.83 -15.59
CA LYS A 115 11.09 19.18 -15.76
C LYS A 115 10.47 19.35 -17.16
N ASP A 116 9.40 20.14 -17.23
CA ASP A 116 8.68 20.49 -18.46
C ASP A 116 8.17 19.28 -19.29
N SER A 117 8.13 18.09 -18.66
CA SER A 117 7.70 16.84 -19.26
C SER A 117 6.37 16.33 -18.69
N SER A 118 5.67 15.48 -19.44
CA SER A 118 4.50 14.77 -18.94
C SER A 118 4.93 13.58 -18.10
N ASN A 119 4.82 13.72 -16.78
CA ASN A 119 5.25 12.68 -15.83
C ASN A 119 4.04 11.82 -15.43
N LYS A 120 3.93 10.61 -16.00
CA LYS A 120 2.84 9.67 -15.71
C LYS A 120 3.41 8.29 -15.45
N PHE A 121 3.21 7.78 -14.25
CA PHE A 121 3.75 6.49 -13.82
C PHE A 121 2.65 5.58 -13.31
N VAL A 122 2.90 4.27 -13.38
CA VAL A 122 1.99 3.24 -12.88
C VAL A 122 2.73 2.33 -11.91
N GLY A 123 2.22 2.21 -10.69
CA GLY A 123 2.68 1.25 -9.69
C GLY A 123 1.73 0.05 -9.61
N GLU A 124 2.26 -1.10 -9.22
CA GLU A 124 1.46 -2.31 -9.03
C GLU A 124 1.34 -2.64 -7.54
N MET A 125 0.10 -2.90 -7.12
CA MET A 125 -0.21 -3.39 -5.79
C MET A 125 -0.21 -4.91 -5.78
N SER A 126 0.22 -5.49 -4.67
CA SER A 126 0.12 -6.90 -4.33
C SER A 126 -0.71 -7.06 -3.06
N ASN A 127 -1.49 -8.13 -2.99
CA ASN A 127 -2.10 -8.55 -1.73
C ASN A 127 -1.03 -9.24 -0.88
N ILE A 128 -0.80 -8.75 0.34
CA ILE A 128 0.20 -9.30 1.26
C ILE A 128 -0.43 -10.03 2.46
N HIS A 129 -1.72 -10.34 2.36
CA HIS A 129 -2.52 -11.00 3.39
C HIS A 129 -3.01 -12.38 2.92
N CYS A 130 -2.83 -13.41 3.74
CA CYS A 130 -3.33 -14.76 3.43
C CYS A 130 -4.64 -15.05 4.15
N VAL A 131 -5.58 -15.72 3.48
CA VAL A 131 -6.82 -16.22 4.11
C VAL A 131 -6.73 -17.73 4.20
N PHE A 132 -6.73 -18.25 5.43
CA PHE A 132 -6.77 -19.69 5.67
C PHE A 132 -8.22 -20.15 5.92
N ARG A 133 -8.65 -21.21 5.22
CA ARG A 133 -9.98 -21.81 5.39
C ARG A 133 -9.79 -23.26 5.78
N VAL A 134 -10.35 -23.63 6.93
CA VAL A 134 -10.32 -25.01 7.46
C VAL A 134 -11.73 -25.56 7.47
N ARG A 135 -11.89 -26.80 6.99
CA ARG A 135 -13.13 -27.58 7.10
C ARG A 135 -12.77 -28.93 7.73
N VAL A 136 -13.51 -29.32 8.78
CA VAL A 136 -13.38 -30.62 9.43
C VAL A 136 -14.62 -31.42 9.09
N GLU A 137 -14.43 -32.64 8.59
CA GLU A 137 -15.50 -33.56 8.21
C GLU A 137 -15.20 -34.92 8.86
N TRP A 138 -16.24 -35.56 9.42
CA TRP A 138 -16.13 -36.92 9.91
C TRP A 138 -16.19 -37.88 8.74
N GLU A 139 -15.21 -38.77 8.63
CA GLU A 139 -15.29 -39.90 7.70
C GLU A 139 -16.32 -40.89 8.24
N LEU A 140 -17.41 -41.08 7.49
CA LEU A 140 -18.41 -42.10 7.80
C LEU A 140 -17.85 -43.45 7.31
N VAL A 141 -17.48 -44.31 8.25
CA VAL A 141 -17.13 -45.73 8.02
C VAL A 141 -18.39 -46.57 8.01
#